data_AF-A0A2E4JYQ0-F1
#
_entry.id   AF-A0A2E4JYQ0-F1
#
_cell.length_a   1.000
_cell.length_b   1.000
_cell.length_c   1.000
_cell.angle_alpha   90.00
_cell.angle_beta   90.00
_cell.angle_gamma   90.00
#
_symmetry.space_group_name_H-M   'P 1'
#
loop_
_entity.id
_entity.type
_entity.pdbx_description
1 polymer ?
#
loop_
_entity_poly.entity_id
_entity_poly.type
_entity_poly.pdbx_seq_one_letter_code
_entity_poly.pdbx_strand_id
1 'polypeptide(L)' 'MTKPRQWCFVLRSKILLALILGGTFQIALAQEYVWAPDFSVGLSIPEISAEDQNGILRTFDDLKGEKGLLFMLSRSFDW' A
#
# COMPACT_ATOMS: atom_id res chain seq x y z
N MET A 1 59.37 -9.00 -6.50
CA MET A 1 58.38 -10.10 -6.33
C MET A 1 57.74 -9.87 -4.96
N THR A 2 56.48 -9.52 -4.71
CA THR A 2 55.17 -9.75 -5.34
C THR A 2 54.19 -8.67 -4.83
N LYS A 3 53.65 -7.76 -5.65
CA LYS A 3 52.55 -6.85 -5.20
C LYS A 3 51.41 -6.49 -6.18
N PRO A 4 51.25 -7.09 -7.39
CA PRO A 4 50.08 -6.74 -8.22
C PRO A 4 48.76 -7.34 -7.66
N ARG A 5 48.83 -8.48 -6.96
CA ARG A 5 47.65 -9.25 -6.53
C ARG A 5 46.94 -8.66 -5.29
N GLN A 6 47.68 -8.03 -4.38
CA GLN A 6 47.12 -7.38 -3.18
C GLN A 6 46.31 -6.12 -3.51
N TRP A 7 46.73 -5.36 -4.53
CA TRP A 7 46.08 -4.12 -4.93
C TRP A 7 44.70 -4.35 -5.58
N CYS A 8 44.59 -5.36 -6.44
CA CYS A 8 43.31 -5.80 -7.01
C CYS A 8 42.34 -6.31 -5.94
N PHE A 9 42.84 -6.96 -4.88
CA PHE A 9 41.99 -7.48 -3.79
C PHE A 9 41.40 -6.34 -2.94
N VAL A 10 42.22 -5.35 -2.59
CA VAL A 10 41.76 -4.17 -1.84
C VAL A 10 40.78 -3.34 -2.68
N LEU A 11 41.03 -3.18 -3.98
CA LEU A 11 40.12 -2.48 -4.88
C LEU A 11 38.76 -3.20 -4.99
N ARG A 12 38.77 -4.53 -5.17
CA ARG A 12 37.54 -5.35 -5.20
C ARG A 12 36.77 -5.29 -3.88
N SER A 13 37.47 -5.30 -2.74
CA SER A 13 36.86 -5.20 -1.41
C SER A 13 36.18 -3.85 -1.19
N LYS A 14 36.79 -2.74 -1.64
CA LYS A 14 36.18 -1.40 -1.57
C LYS A 14 34.94 -1.28 -2.44
N ILE A 15 34.96 -1.87 -3.63
CA ILE A 15 33.80 -1.90 -4.54
C ILE A 15 32.66 -2.72 -3.92
N LEU A 16 32.97 -3.89 -3.36
CA LEU A 16 31.99 -4.73 -2.66
C LEU A 16 31.39 -4.00 -1.46
N LEU A 17 32.22 -3.32 -0.66
CA LEU A 17 31.76 -2.54 0.47
C LEU A 17 30.85 -1.38 0.02
N ALA A 18 31.23 -0.65 -1.02
CA ALA A 18 30.40 0.41 -1.59
C ALA A 18 29.06 -0.11 -2.14
N LEU A 19 29.06 -1.29 -2.76
CA LEU A 19 27.85 -1.94 -3.26
C LEU A 19 26.91 -2.35 -2.11
N ILE A 20 27.48 -2.89 -1.03
CA ILE A 20 26.70 -3.26 0.16
C ILE A 20 26.10 -2.01 0.82
N LEU A 21 26.90 -0.96 1.05
CA LEU A 21 26.40 0.29 1.64
C LEU A 21 25.38 1.02 0.74
N GLY A 22 25.53 0.94 -0.59
CA GLY A 22 24.58 1.53 -1.53
C GLY A 22 23.28 0.72 -1.66
N GLY A 23 23.34 -0.61 -1.52
CA GLY A 23 22.19 -1.50 -1.67
C GLY A 23 21.29 -1.62 -0.44
N THR A 24 21.82 -1.34 0.76
CA THR A 24 21.04 -1.39 2.01
C THR A 24 20.23 -0.12 2.27
N PHE A 25 20.46 0.95 1.51
CA PHE A 25 19.70 2.20 1.62
C PHE A 25 18.37 2.08 0.87
N GLN A 26 17.43 1.34 1.45
CA GLN A 26 16.05 1.28 0.97
C GLN A 26 15.33 2.53 1.49
N ILE A 27 15.20 3.56 0.65
CA ILE A 27 14.34 4.70 0.96
C ILE A 27 12.91 4.15 0.92
N ALA A 28 12.28 4.04 2.08
CA ALA A 28 10.86 3.69 2.16
C ALA A 28 10.05 4.90 1.68
N LEU A 29 9.63 4.88 0.42
CA LEU A 29 8.64 5.81 -0.12
C LEU A 29 7.27 5.34 0.39
N ALA A 30 6.96 5.67 1.65
CA ALA A 30 5.62 5.42 2.18
C ALA A 30 4.63 6.28 1.39
N GLN A 31 3.68 5.64 0.72
CA GLN A 31 2.56 6.36 0.12
C GLN A 31 1.76 6.98 1.26
N GLU A 32 1.33 8.23 1.07
CA GLU A 32 0.39 8.86 1.97
C GLU A 32 -0.93 8.08 1.89
N TYR A 33 -1.29 7.43 2.99
CA TYR A 33 -2.51 6.66 3.05
C TYR A 33 -3.68 7.58 3.40
N VAL A 34 -4.52 7.86 2.40
CA VAL A 34 -5.76 8.63 2.58
C VAL A 34 -6.87 7.66 3.01
N TRP A 35 -7.10 7.58 4.32
CA TRP A 35 -8.11 6.68 4.92
C TRP A 35 -9.53 6.92 4.43
N ALA A 36 -9.90 8.19 4.19
CA ALA A 36 -11.23 8.57 3.72
C ALA A 36 -11.08 9.58 2.58
N PRO A 37 -10.99 9.13 1.31
CA PRO A 37 -10.96 10.03 0.18
C PRO A 37 -12.29 10.78 0.06
N ASP A 38 -12.24 12.04 -0.36
CA ASP A 38 -13.45 12.83 -0.59
C ASP A 38 -14.27 12.25 -1.77
N PHE A 39 -15.56 12.03 -1.55
CA PHE A 39 -16.51 11.64 -2.59
C PHE A 39 -17.28 12.87 -3.08
N SER A 40 -16.81 13.48 -4.19
CA SER A 40 -17.51 14.62 -4.81
C SER A 40 -18.92 14.25 -5.26
N VAL A 41 -19.86 15.19 -5.13
CA VAL A 41 -21.25 15.00 -5.57
C VAL A 41 -21.31 14.69 -7.07
N GLY A 42 -22.05 13.65 -7.43
CA GLY A 42 -22.21 13.21 -8.82
C GLY A 42 -21.18 12.20 -9.30
N LEU A 43 -20.17 11.86 -8.47
CA LEU A 43 -19.31 10.71 -8.76
C LEU A 43 -20.10 9.41 -8.64
N SER A 44 -19.75 8.44 -9.49
CA SER A 44 -20.21 7.07 -9.34
C SER A 44 -19.66 6.49 -8.04
N ILE A 45 -20.55 6.06 -7.15
CA ILE A 45 -20.16 5.32 -5.95
C ILE A 45 -19.57 3.98 -6.40
N PRO A 46 -18.47 3.50 -5.79
CA PRO A 46 -17.97 2.15 -6.04
C PRO A 46 -19.06 1.11 -5.76
N GLU A 47 -19.06 0.03 -6.55
CA GLU A 47 -20.08 -1.01 -6.44
C GLU A 47 -20.08 -1.63 -5.04
N ILE A 48 -21.24 -1.59 -4.38
CA ILE A 48 -21.48 -2.34 -3.15
C ILE A 48 -22.16 -3.64 -3.56
N SER A 49 -21.48 -4.76 -3.35
CA SER A 49 -21.97 -6.11 -3.62
C SER A 49 -21.36 -7.08 -2.61
N ALA A 50 -22.15 -7.55 -1.66
CA ALA A 50 -21.69 -8.43 -0.58
C ALA A 50 -22.84 -9.28 -0.02
N GLU A 51 -22.51 -10.43 0.55
CA GLU A 51 -23.47 -11.27 1.27
C GLU A 51 -23.90 -10.61 2.59
N ASP A 52 -25.19 -10.63 2.88
CA ASP A 52 -25.73 -10.23 4.18
C ASP A 52 -25.50 -11.31 5.26
N GLN A 53 -25.98 -11.06 6.48
CA GLN A 53 -25.81 -11.99 7.61
C GLN A 53 -26.49 -13.36 7.40
N ASN A 54 -27.33 -13.49 6.37
CA ASN A 54 -28.01 -14.72 6.00
C ASN A 54 -27.41 -15.35 4.74
N GLY A 55 -26.29 -14.82 4.23
CA GLY A 55 -25.65 -15.29 3.00
C GLY A 55 -26.36 -14.83 1.72
N ILE A 56 -27.28 -13.87 1.80
CA ILE A 56 -27.97 -13.37 0.61
C ILE A 56 -27.15 -12.23 0.02
N LEU A 57 -26.79 -12.34 -1.26
CA LEU A 57 -26.11 -11.27 -1.98
C LEU A 57 -26.98 -10.00 -2.00
N ARG A 58 -26.42 -8.88 -1.54
CA ARG A 58 -27.03 -7.55 -1.56
C ARG A 58 -26.17 -6.60 -2.37
N THR A 59 -26.83 -5.86 -3.24
CA THR A 59 -26.24 -4.80 -4.05
C THR A 59 -26.63 -3.42 -3.50
N PHE A 60 -26.00 -2.35 -3.98
CA PHE A 60 -26.40 -0.98 -3.65
C PHE A 60 -27.89 -0.72 -3.95
N ASP A 61 -28.40 -1.27 -5.05
CA ASP A 61 -29.80 -1.07 -5.45
C ASP A 61 -30.78 -1.77 -4.50
N ASP A 62 -30.36 -2.87 -3.86
CA ASP A 62 -31.16 -3.56 -2.85
C ASP A 62 -31.17 -2.81 -1.50
N LEU A 63 -30.11 -2.04 -1.23
CA LEU A 63 -29.89 -1.36 0.05
C LEU A 63 -30.41 0.08 0.08
N LYS A 64 -30.47 0.76 -1.07
CA LYS A 64 -30.90 2.15 -1.14
C LYS A 64 -32.42 2.28 -0.95
N GLY A 65 -32.83 3.26 -0.15
CA GLY A 65 -34.24 3.68 -0.09
C GLY A 65 -34.57 4.75 -1.14
N GLU A 66 -35.81 5.24 -1.12
CA GLU A 66 -36.26 6.33 -2.02
C GLU A 66 -35.43 7.62 -1.92
N LYS A 67 -34.81 7.85 -0.76
CA LYS A 67 -33.98 9.03 -0.47
C LYS A 67 -32.48 8.74 -0.48
N GLY A 68 -32.08 7.54 -0.90
CA GLY A 68 -30.69 7.10 -0.91
C GLY A 68 -30.32 6.22 0.29
N LEU A 69 -29.02 6.14 0.57
CA LEU A 69 -28.42 5.29 1.60
C LEU A 69 -27.42 6.13 2.40
N LEU A 70 -27.53 6.09 3.73
CA LEU A 70 -26.47 6.55 4.62
C LEU A 70 -25.49 5.40 4.86
N PHE A 71 -24.29 5.49 4.29
CA PHE A 71 -23.27 4.48 4.46
C PHE A 71 -22.21 4.97 5.46
N MET A 72 -22.07 4.25 6.58
CA MET A 72 -21.13 4.59 7.64
C MET A 72 -20.13 3.45 7.82
N LEU A 73 -18.87 3.72 7.50
CA LEU A 73 -17.77 2.82 7.80
C LEU A 73 -17.17 3.19 9.15
N SER A 74 -17.31 2.31 10.13
CA SER A 74 -16.63 2.43 11.43
C SER A 74 -15.56 1.36 11.52
N ARG A 75 -14.33 1.77 11.83
CA ARG A 75 -13.22 0.85 12.14
C ARG A 75 -12.81 1.09 13.58
N SER A 76 -12.93 0.06 14.42
CA SER A 76 -12.25 0.03 15.70
C SER A 76 -10.76 -0.23 15.47
N PHE A 77 -9.90 0.56 16.08
CA PHE A 77 -8.45 0.34 16.06
C PHE A 77 -8.01 0.05 17.50
N ASP A 78 -7.48 -1.14 17.73
CA ASP A 78 -6.71 -1.45 18.94
C ASP A 78 -5.31 -0.88 18.69
N TRP A 79 -4.97 0.20 19.39
CA TRP A 79 -3.62 0.77 19.42
C TRP A 79 -2.74 0.02 20.42
#